data_AF-A0A9P4SG70-F1
#
_entry.id   AF-A0A9P4SG70-F1
#
_cell.length_a   1.000
_cell.length_b   1.000
_cell.length_c   1.000
_cell.angle_alpha   90.00
_cell.angle_beta   90.00
_cell.angle_gamma   90.00
#
_symmetry.space_group_name_H-M   'P 1'
#
loop_
_entity.id
_entity.type
_entity.pdbx_description
1 polymer ?
#
loop_
_entity_poly.entity_id
_entity_poly.type
_entity_poly.pdbx_seq_one_letter_code
_entity_poly.pdbx_strand_id
1 'polypeptide(L)'
;MHSPHPAEERERLLLQPQDSPPPSPSMNPKDHSLQRLQSLTAPYRVYKQRWFGLLQLVLLNIVVSWDWLTFSAVSKTTSEYFEVSETAVNWLSTAFMFAFVTVSPLVIKFLHLGPKPAIVASSVLLFTGNWVRYIGARSPMSRKFKVVMFGQILTGLAQPFVLAAPTRFSDLWFSEKGRISATAVASLANPFGGALAQLIGPMWATEPSDIPNLVLWVSLISTVACLPSFFLSPHPPTPSSSSSSLPKTPITQSLRILLHTPTFYFILLPFATYVASFNAFSSLLNQILYPYAYTESDAGITGALLIAVGLVAAAISSPILDRTKAYLLAIKLLVPIIAASYLAFIWAPATRSLATPFTIAAILGAASFSLMPVALEYLVEATWPASPEVGSTICWTGGQLFGGLFIVIMNALKGAEGEPEGSMKRALVFQAVVCIAVVPAPLVIGLWRFKVGRRRGRWEYEHGRESGA
;
A
#
# COMPACT_ATOMS: atom_id res chain seq x y z
N MET A 1 -44.39 -27.89 6.95
CA MET A 1 -44.39 -26.67 7.77
C MET A 1 -43.31 -26.84 8.84
N HIS A 2 -42.09 -26.39 8.58
CA HIS A 2 -41.02 -26.43 9.59
C HIS A 2 -40.90 -25.03 10.20
N SER A 3 -41.17 -24.93 11.50
CA SER A 3 -40.89 -23.76 12.33
C SER A 3 -39.36 -23.57 12.45
N PRO A 4 -38.84 -22.35 12.29
CA PRO A 4 -37.41 -22.09 12.45
C PRO A 4 -36.95 -22.29 13.90
N HIS A 5 -35.67 -22.66 14.04
CA HIS A 5 -35.01 -23.03 15.29
C HIS A 5 -34.83 -21.80 16.20
N PRO A 6 -34.98 -21.90 17.53
CA PRO A 6 -34.93 -20.75 18.47
C PRO A 6 -33.61 -19.95 18.49
N ALA A 7 -32.56 -20.45 17.84
CA ALA A 7 -31.31 -19.70 17.62
C ALA A 7 -31.44 -18.64 16.50
N GLU A 8 -32.21 -18.93 15.44
CA GLU A 8 -32.47 -17.99 14.34
C GLU A 8 -33.38 -16.84 14.77
N GLU A 9 -34.27 -17.10 15.73
CA GLU A 9 -35.18 -16.09 16.27
C GLU A 9 -34.46 -15.11 17.22
N ARG A 10 -33.47 -15.61 17.99
CA ARG A 10 -32.57 -14.75 18.78
C ARG A 10 -31.64 -13.90 17.90
N GLU A 11 -31.17 -14.41 16.77
CA GLU A 11 -30.39 -13.60 15.81
C GLU A 11 -31.26 -12.53 15.11
N ARG A 12 -32.54 -12.83 14.81
CA ARG A 12 -33.48 -11.83 14.29
C ARG A 12 -33.74 -10.68 15.27
N LEU A 13 -33.74 -10.94 16.56
CA LEU A 13 -33.91 -9.93 17.60
C LEU A 13 -32.66 -9.07 17.80
N LEU A 14 -31.46 -9.61 17.57
CA LEU A 14 -30.20 -8.86 17.61
C LEU A 14 -29.94 -8.00 16.36
N LEU A 15 -30.64 -8.30 15.25
CA LEU A 15 -30.59 -7.56 13.99
C LEU A 15 -31.69 -6.47 13.87
N GLN A 16 -32.54 -6.31 14.90
CA GLN A 16 -33.37 -5.13 14.97
C GLN A 16 -32.47 -3.92 15.26
N PRO A 17 -32.60 -2.81 14.51
CA PRO A 17 -31.88 -1.59 14.82
C PRO A 17 -32.28 -1.12 16.23
N GLN A 18 -31.41 -1.33 17.21
CA GLN A 18 -31.55 -0.75 18.54
C GLN A 18 -31.44 0.78 18.41
N ASP A 19 -32.57 1.42 18.72
CA ASP A 19 -32.76 2.79 19.13
C ASP A 19 -31.97 3.86 18.37
N SER A 20 -32.63 4.38 17.33
CA SER A 20 -32.50 5.78 16.94
C SER A 20 -32.57 6.69 18.19
N PRO A 21 -31.76 7.75 18.27
CA PRO A 21 -31.86 8.72 19.36
C PRO A 21 -33.31 9.24 19.45
N PRO A 22 -33.82 9.54 20.67
CA PRO A 22 -35.20 9.94 20.84
C PRO A 22 -35.52 11.16 19.95
N PRO A 23 -36.71 11.20 19.35
CA PRO A 23 -37.05 12.20 18.35
C PRO A 23 -36.96 13.60 18.94
N SER A 24 -36.27 14.49 18.22
CA SER A 24 -36.47 15.94 18.39
C SER A 24 -37.96 16.25 18.18
N PRO A 25 -38.63 17.03 19.06
CA PRO A 25 -40.10 17.06 19.15
C PRO A 25 -40.87 17.71 17.98
N SER A 26 -40.30 17.83 16.77
CA SER A 26 -40.85 18.71 15.74
C SER A 26 -40.84 18.19 14.30
N MET A 27 -40.66 16.90 14.03
CA MET A 27 -40.73 16.38 12.65
C MET A 27 -41.83 15.33 12.46
N ASN A 28 -42.65 15.57 11.43
CA ASN A 28 -43.83 14.79 11.09
C ASN A 28 -43.41 13.43 10.47
N PRO A 29 -44.04 12.29 10.80
CA PRO A 29 -43.69 10.98 10.24
C PRO A 29 -43.68 10.92 8.71
N LYS A 30 -44.50 11.76 8.05
CA LYS A 30 -44.51 11.89 6.59
C LYS A 30 -43.22 12.49 6.03
N ASP A 31 -42.58 13.41 6.74
CA ASP A 31 -41.32 14.04 6.32
C ASP A 31 -40.14 13.05 6.37
N HIS A 32 -40.15 12.12 7.33
CA HIS A 32 -39.19 11.02 7.35
C HIS A 32 -39.35 10.07 6.16
N SER A 33 -40.60 9.76 5.78
CA SER A 33 -40.86 8.92 4.60
C SER A 33 -40.49 9.63 3.29
N LEU A 34 -40.72 10.95 3.20
CA LEU A 34 -40.37 11.79 2.07
C LEU A 34 -38.86 12.00 1.94
N GLN A 35 -38.14 12.25 3.04
CA GLN A 35 -36.67 12.29 3.03
C GLN A 35 -36.06 10.94 2.67
N ARG A 36 -36.65 9.83 3.16
CA ARG A 36 -36.21 8.47 2.81
C ARG A 36 -36.50 8.17 1.33
N LEU A 37 -37.65 8.58 0.78
CA LEU A 37 -37.97 8.48 -0.65
C LEU A 37 -37.10 9.43 -1.51
N GLN A 38 -36.77 10.63 -1.04
CA GLN A 38 -35.84 11.55 -1.69
C GLN A 38 -34.40 11.02 -1.69
N SER A 39 -33.96 10.35 -0.62
CA SER A 39 -32.66 9.66 -0.59
C SER A 39 -32.59 8.45 -1.54
N LEU A 40 -33.75 7.86 -1.84
CA LEU A 40 -33.89 6.75 -2.81
C LEU A 40 -34.01 7.25 -4.27
N THR A 41 -34.33 8.53 -4.49
CA THR A 41 -34.58 9.12 -5.82
C THR A 41 -33.58 10.22 -6.22
N ALA A 42 -32.66 10.63 -5.35
CA ALA A 42 -31.61 11.56 -5.71
C ALA A 42 -30.68 10.90 -6.76
N PRO A 43 -30.57 11.45 -7.98
CA PRO A 43 -29.70 10.86 -9.00
C PRO A 43 -28.25 10.92 -8.50
N TYR A 44 -27.63 9.74 -8.35
CA TYR A 44 -26.20 9.64 -8.06
C TYR A 44 -25.44 10.42 -9.12
N ARG A 45 -24.78 11.51 -8.71
CA ARG A 45 -24.11 12.41 -9.64
C ARG A 45 -22.63 12.43 -9.33
N VAL A 46 -21.84 12.29 -10.38
CA VAL A 46 -20.40 12.28 -10.25
C VAL A 46 -19.83 13.59 -10.78
N TYR A 47 -18.96 14.24 -9.99
CA TYR A 47 -18.42 15.58 -10.27
C TYR A 47 -17.04 15.51 -10.90
N LYS A 48 -16.71 16.45 -11.81
CA LYS A 48 -15.38 16.56 -12.43
C LYS A 48 -14.24 16.76 -11.40
N GLN A 49 -14.56 17.33 -10.24
CA GLN A 49 -13.64 17.52 -9.10
C GLN A 49 -13.00 16.21 -8.59
N ARG A 50 -13.62 15.05 -8.82
CA ARG A 50 -13.04 13.74 -8.46
C ARG A 50 -11.68 13.49 -9.09
N TRP A 51 -11.46 13.98 -10.31
CA TRP A 51 -10.22 13.78 -11.06
C TRP A 51 -9.09 14.63 -10.51
N PHE A 52 -9.41 15.80 -9.97
CA PHE A 52 -8.43 16.64 -9.28
C PHE A 52 -7.95 15.97 -7.99
N GLY A 53 -8.86 15.42 -7.17
CA GLY A 53 -8.46 14.65 -5.99
C GLY A 53 -7.72 13.36 -6.32
N LEU A 54 -8.09 12.67 -7.40
CA LEU A 54 -7.35 11.50 -7.87
C LEU A 54 -5.92 11.87 -8.31
N LEU A 55 -5.78 12.95 -9.11
CA LEU A 55 -4.47 13.46 -9.53
C LEU A 55 -3.61 13.82 -8.32
N GLN A 56 -4.19 14.48 -7.31
CA GLN A 56 -3.47 14.81 -6.08
C GLN A 56 -2.98 13.55 -5.34
N LEU A 57 -3.82 12.52 -5.25
CA LEU A 57 -3.42 11.24 -4.66
C LEU A 57 -2.29 10.58 -5.44
N VAL A 58 -2.34 10.62 -6.77
CA VAL A 58 -1.26 10.10 -7.63
C VAL A 58 0.04 10.86 -7.37
N LEU A 59 0.01 12.20 -7.38
CA LEU A 59 1.20 13.03 -7.16
C LEU A 59 1.84 12.77 -5.79
N LEU A 60 1.05 12.72 -4.72
CA LEU A 60 1.59 12.46 -3.38
C LEU A 60 2.10 11.04 -3.22
N ASN A 61 1.44 10.04 -3.82
CA ASN A 61 1.91 8.66 -3.79
C ASN A 61 3.25 8.50 -4.53
N ILE A 62 3.44 9.20 -5.65
CA ILE A 62 4.72 9.25 -6.38
C ILE A 62 5.81 9.83 -5.48
N VAL A 63 5.59 11.03 -4.93
CA VAL A 63 6.61 11.73 -4.14
C VAL A 63 6.97 10.96 -2.88
N VAL A 64 5.99 10.43 -2.14
CA VAL A 64 6.29 9.72 -0.90
C VAL A 64 7.08 8.43 -1.15
N SER A 65 6.84 7.75 -2.28
CA SER A 65 7.66 6.60 -2.65
C SER A 65 9.05 7.00 -3.11
N TRP A 66 9.17 8.15 -3.76
CA TRP A 66 10.47 8.68 -4.16
C TRP A 66 11.31 9.04 -2.95
N ASP A 67 10.71 9.70 -1.95
CA ASP A 67 11.35 10.06 -0.69
C ASP A 67 11.88 8.86 0.08
N TRP A 68 11.12 7.76 0.07
CA TRP A 68 11.53 6.50 0.68
C TRP A 68 12.81 5.93 0.05
N LEU A 69 12.90 5.91 -1.28
CA LEU A 69 13.99 5.26 -2.01
C LEU A 69 15.14 6.20 -2.41
N THR A 70 15.04 7.50 -2.11
CA THR A 70 16.02 8.51 -2.56
C THR A 70 17.46 8.13 -2.23
N PHE A 71 17.69 7.69 -0.99
CA PHE A 71 19.03 7.37 -0.48
C PHE A 71 19.43 5.92 -0.72
N SER A 72 18.45 5.00 -0.77
CA SER A 72 18.72 3.58 -1.02
C SER A 72 19.10 3.30 -2.47
N ALA A 73 18.60 4.12 -3.41
CA ALA A 73 18.92 4.02 -4.84
C ALA A 73 20.39 4.34 -5.15
N VAL A 74 21.06 5.11 -4.27
CA VAL A 74 22.47 5.48 -4.37
C VAL A 74 23.16 5.26 -3.02
N SER A 75 22.99 4.04 -2.46
CA SER A 75 23.36 3.77 -1.06
C SER A 75 24.84 3.91 -0.79
N LYS A 76 25.70 3.55 -1.76
CA LYS A 76 27.15 3.65 -1.61
C LYS A 76 27.56 5.11 -1.67
N THR A 77 27.13 5.84 -2.69
CA THR A 77 27.39 7.27 -2.86
C THR A 77 26.88 8.09 -1.67
N THR A 78 25.72 7.71 -1.12
CA THR A 78 25.15 8.30 0.12
C THR A 78 26.03 8.00 1.34
N SER A 79 26.51 6.77 1.49
CA SER A 79 27.36 6.37 2.61
C SER A 79 28.69 7.12 2.63
N GLU A 80 29.28 7.32 1.44
CA GLU A 80 30.51 8.08 1.23
C GLU A 80 30.30 9.58 1.55
N TYR A 81 29.20 10.18 1.09
CA TYR A 81 28.91 11.60 1.35
C TYR A 81 28.69 11.93 2.84
N PHE A 82 27.97 11.05 3.54
CA PHE A 82 27.64 11.25 4.96
C PHE A 82 28.70 10.69 5.91
N GLU A 83 29.72 10.00 5.39
CA GLU A 83 30.76 9.30 6.17
C GLU A 83 30.15 8.34 7.21
N VAL A 84 29.14 7.59 6.80
CA VAL A 84 28.45 6.59 7.63
C VAL A 84 28.48 5.23 6.96
N SER A 85 28.23 4.16 7.72
CA SER A 85 28.10 2.83 7.13
C SER A 85 26.84 2.73 6.25
N GLU A 86 26.86 1.83 5.26
CA GLU A 86 25.67 1.48 4.48
C GLU A 86 24.52 1.00 5.37
N THR A 87 24.83 0.34 6.50
CA THR A 87 23.83 -0.04 7.51
C THR A 87 23.12 1.18 8.09
N ALA A 88 23.83 2.28 8.34
CA ALA A 88 23.20 3.53 8.76
C ALA A 88 22.29 4.08 7.65
N VAL A 89 22.71 4.06 6.38
CA VAL A 89 21.85 4.46 5.25
C VAL A 89 20.58 3.61 5.20
N ASN A 90 20.67 2.30 5.44
CA ASN A 90 19.50 1.41 5.49
C ASN A 90 18.52 1.75 6.62
N TRP A 91 18.99 2.39 7.70
CA TRP A 91 18.12 2.90 8.74
C TRP A 91 17.22 4.04 8.26
N LEU A 92 17.54 4.75 7.16
CA LEU A 92 16.63 5.74 6.59
C LEU A 92 15.35 5.08 6.08
N SER A 93 15.48 3.99 5.33
CA SER A 93 14.32 3.20 4.89
C SER A 93 13.63 2.52 6.09
N THR A 94 14.39 1.97 7.03
CA THR A 94 13.82 1.30 8.22
C THR A 94 13.02 2.26 9.10
N ALA A 95 13.56 3.44 9.39
CA ALA A 95 12.91 4.47 10.19
C ALA A 95 11.65 5.01 9.50
N PHE A 96 11.70 5.16 8.17
CA PHE A 96 10.53 5.52 7.36
C PHE A 96 9.39 4.49 7.52
N MET A 97 9.71 3.18 7.49
CA MET A 97 8.72 2.12 7.68
C MET A 97 8.17 2.05 9.12
N PHE A 98 9.02 2.22 10.14
CA PHE A 98 8.54 2.26 11.52
C PHE A 98 7.71 3.51 11.81
N ALA A 99 8.07 4.67 11.22
CA ALA A 99 7.25 5.87 11.28
C ALA A 99 5.84 5.62 10.72
N PHE A 100 5.71 4.94 9.58
CA PHE A 100 4.41 4.52 9.04
C PHE A 100 3.59 3.76 10.09
N VAL A 101 4.19 2.76 10.75
CA VAL A 101 3.50 1.92 11.74
C VAL A 101 3.01 2.76 12.92
N THR A 102 3.84 3.68 13.43
CA THR A 102 3.50 4.50 14.60
C THR A 102 2.28 5.40 14.38
N VAL A 103 2.12 5.96 13.19
CA VAL A 103 1.04 6.91 12.88
C VAL A 103 -0.21 6.22 12.32
N SER A 104 -0.13 4.94 11.94
CA SER A 104 -1.23 4.19 11.31
C SER A 104 -2.57 4.25 12.08
N PRO A 105 -2.63 4.18 13.42
CA PRO A 105 -3.89 4.36 14.15
C PRO A 105 -4.53 5.75 13.97
N LEU A 106 -3.70 6.80 13.90
CA LEU A 106 -4.17 8.17 13.63
C LEU A 106 -4.69 8.29 12.19
N VAL A 107 -4.05 7.61 11.24
CA VAL A 107 -4.51 7.60 9.83
C VAL A 107 -5.91 7.03 9.69
N ILE A 108 -6.23 5.93 10.39
CA ILE A 108 -7.58 5.35 10.38
C ILE A 108 -8.61 6.40 10.84
N LYS A 109 -8.30 7.15 11.90
CA LYS A 109 -9.17 8.23 12.40
C LYS A 109 -9.33 9.34 11.37
N PHE A 110 -8.24 9.79 10.74
CA PHE A 110 -8.29 10.86 9.73
C PHE A 110 -9.08 10.44 8.49
N LEU A 111 -8.83 9.25 7.95
CA LEU A 111 -9.57 8.72 6.79
C LEU A 111 -11.05 8.50 7.09
N HIS A 112 -11.40 8.16 8.33
CA HIS A 112 -12.78 8.03 8.76
C HIS A 112 -13.52 9.39 8.77
N LEU A 113 -12.84 10.47 9.16
CA LEU A 113 -13.35 11.85 9.07
C LEU A 113 -13.49 12.29 7.60
N GLY A 114 -12.51 11.95 6.76
CA GLY A 114 -12.55 12.16 5.32
C GLY A 114 -11.17 12.13 4.67
N PRO A 115 -11.10 12.04 3.33
CA PRO A 115 -9.82 11.96 2.63
C PRO A 115 -9.05 13.29 2.64
N LYS A 116 -9.73 14.46 2.66
CA LYS A 116 -9.06 15.77 2.62
C LYS A 116 -8.13 16.01 3.83
N PRO A 117 -8.58 15.84 5.09
CA PRO A 117 -7.69 16.00 6.25
C PRO A 117 -6.45 15.11 6.18
N ALA A 118 -6.60 13.85 5.73
CA ALA A 118 -5.49 12.93 5.55
C ALA A 118 -4.50 13.42 4.49
N ILE A 119 -5.01 13.82 3.32
CA ILE A 119 -4.18 14.33 2.21
C ILE A 119 -3.41 15.59 2.62
N VAL A 120 -4.06 16.55 3.28
CA VAL A 120 -3.41 17.78 3.75
C VAL A 120 -2.36 17.48 4.83
N ALA A 121 -2.66 16.59 5.78
CA ALA A 121 -1.68 16.18 6.79
C ALA A 121 -0.44 15.55 6.15
N SER A 122 -0.63 14.67 5.15
CA SER A 122 0.47 14.10 4.37
C SER A 122 1.28 15.17 3.66
N SER A 123 0.63 16.14 3.01
CA SER A 123 1.34 17.20 2.27
C SER A 123 2.18 18.09 3.17
N VAL A 124 1.68 18.44 4.36
CA VAL A 124 2.45 19.21 5.34
C VAL A 124 3.66 18.40 5.83
N LEU A 125 3.47 17.14 6.20
CA LEU A 125 4.55 16.27 6.68
C LEU A 125 5.61 16.02 5.59
N LEU A 126 5.22 15.79 4.34
CA LEU A 126 6.14 15.63 3.21
C LEU A 126 6.93 16.91 2.94
N PHE A 127 6.24 18.05 2.85
CA PHE A 127 6.88 19.34 2.64
C PHE A 127 7.92 19.61 3.74
N THR A 128 7.53 19.52 5.00
CA THR A 128 8.45 19.76 6.12
C THR A 128 9.57 18.73 6.15
N GLY A 129 9.27 17.44 5.97
CA GLY A 129 10.25 16.36 5.98
C GLY A 129 11.32 16.54 4.90
N ASN A 130 10.92 16.89 3.68
CA ASN A 130 11.86 17.09 2.57
C ASN A 130 12.77 18.30 2.74
N TRP A 131 12.23 19.44 3.17
CA TRP A 131 13.06 20.61 3.46
C TRP A 131 14.01 20.37 4.64
N VAL A 132 13.59 19.62 5.66
CA VAL A 132 14.48 19.19 6.76
C VAL A 132 15.59 18.26 6.23
N ARG A 133 15.27 17.29 5.35
CA ARG A 133 16.27 16.42 4.70
C ARG A 133 17.30 17.25 3.92
N TYR A 134 16.85 18.26 3.17
CA TYR A 134 17.73 19.13 2.41
C TYR A 134 18.64 19.99 3.32
N ILE A 135 18.10 20.59 4.37
CA ILE A 135 18.88 21.34 5.37
C ILE A 135 19.92 20.41 6.02
N GLY A 136 19.53 19.17 6.34
CA GLY A 136 20.44 18.16 6.88
C GLY A 136 21.56 17.80 5.92
N ALA A 137 21.24 17.60 4.64
CA ALA A 137 22.23 17.28 3.61
C ALA A 137 23.29 18.39 3.46
N ARG A 138 22.91 19.67 3.61
CA ARG A 138 23.85 20.81 3.54
C ARG A 138 24.48 21.24 4.87
N SER A 139 24.10 20.64 5.98
CA SER A 139 24.61 21.04 7.31
C SER A 139 26.10 20.70 7.49
N PRO A 140 26.80 21.36 8.44
CA PRO A 140 28.19 21.01 8.78
C PRO A 140 28.34 19.54 9.20
N MET A 141 29.51 18.97 8.92
CA MET A 141 29.84 17.53 8.99
C MET A 141 29.28 16.79 10.21
N SER A 142 29.34 17.38 11.40
CA SER A 142 29.01 16.71 12.66
C SER A 142 27.52 16.42 12.89
N ARG A 143 26.60 16.99 12.09
CA ARG A 143 25.14 16.82 12.29
C ARG A 143 24.36 16.36 11.04
N LYS A 144 25.02 16.22 9.88
CA LYS A 144 24.38 15.95 8.58
C LYS A 144 23.36 14.81 8.63
N PHE A 145 23.82 13.62 9.00
CA PHE A 145 23.01 12.40 8.94
C PHE A 145 21.82 12.40 9.92
N LYS A 146 21.98 12.96 11.12
CA LYS A 146 20.93 12.99 12.15
C LYS A 146 19.74 13.85 11.73
N VAL A 147 20.00 14.99 11.10
CA VAL A 147 18.95 15.89 10.61
C VAL A 147 18.23 15.26 9.41
N VAL A 148 18.98 14.61 8.51
CA VAL A 148 18.40 13.84 7.39
C VAL A 148 17.49 12.73 7.91
N MET A 149 17.94 11.97 8.93
CA MET A 149 17.13 10.93 9.57
C MET A 149 15.83 11.49 10.16
N PHE A 150 15.89 12.63 10.84
CA PHE A 150 14.69 13.27 11.38
C PHE A 150 13.71 13.65 10.26
N GLY A 151 14.20 14.24 9.16
CA GLY A 151 13.37 14.55 7.99
C GLY A 151 12.80 13.30 7.32
N GLN A 152 13.56 12.20 7.27
CA GLN A 152 13.11 10.90 6.75
C GLN A 152 11.99 10.28 7.61
N ILE A 153 12.05 10.45 8.93
CA ILE A 153 10.97 10.03 9.83
C ILE A 153 9.71 10.83 9.54
N LEU A 154 9.82 12.16 9.32
CA LEU A 154 8.67 13.00 8.97
C LEU A 154 8.02 12.57 7.64
N THR A 155 8.81 12.24 6.62
CA THR A 155 8.25 11.71 5.36
C THR A 155 7.62 10.33 5.54
N GLY A 156 8.19 9.48 6.40
CA GLY A 156 7.60 8.18 6.77
C GLY A 156 6.26 8.30 7.50
N LEU A 157 6.11 9.30 8.38
CA LEU A 157 4.83 9.63 9.02
C LEU A 157 3.77 10.08 8.00
N ALA A 158 4.18 10.63 6.86
CA ALA A 158 3.25 11.09 5.84
C ALA A 158 2.67 9.94 5.00
N GLN A 159 3.47 8.91 4.70
CA GLN A 159 3.11 7.83 3.79
C GLN A 159 1.75 7.15 4.04
N PRO A 160 1.38 6.72 5.26
CA PRO A 160 0.14 5.97 5.46
C PRO A 160 -1.11 6.80 5.12
N PHE A 161 -1.06 8.13 5.28
CA PHE A 161 -2.17 9.02 4.96
C PHE A 161 -2.54 9.00 3.48
N VAL A 162 -1.57 8.78 2.58
CA VAL A 162 -1.78 8.76 1.13
C VAL A 162 -1.82 7.36 0.53
N LEU A 163 -1.18 6.38 1.18
CA LEU A 163 -1.16 4.99 0.74
C LEU A 163 -2.50 4.29 1.02
N ALA A 164 -3.15 4.59 2.14
CA ALA A 164 -4.46 4.03 2.50
C ALA A 164 -5.65 4.88 1.98
N ALA A 165 -5.41 6.09 1.50
CA ALA A 165 -6.46 6.98 0.98
C ALA A 165 -7.18 6.53 -0.31
N PRO A 166 -6.57 5.81 -1.28
CA PRO A 166 -7.21 5.48 -2.55
C PRO A 166 -8.53 4.72 -2.40
N THR A 167 -8.58 3.75 -1.49
CA THR A 167 -9.79 2.94 -1.23
C THR A 167 -10.91 3.83 -0.68
N ARG A 168 -10.61 4.70 0.28
CA ARG A 168 -11.59 5.63 0.87
C ARG A 168 -12.04 6.73 -0.11
N PHE A 169 -11.11 7.29 -0.87
CA PHE A 169 -11.41 8.36 -1.83
C PHE A 169 -12.27 7.86 -2.99
N SER A 170 -11.92 6.70 -3.55
CA SER A 170 -12.66 6.08 -4.65
C SER A 170 -14.08 5.68 -4.23
N ASP A 171 -14.27 5.17 -3.01
CA ASP A 171 -15.58 4.88 -2.41
C ASP A 171 -16.48 6.13 -2.30
N LEU A 172 -15.89 7.27 -1.95
CA LEU A 172 -16.59 8.55 -1.77
C LEU A 172 -16.90 9.31 -3.08
N TRP A 173 -16.02 9.25 -4.07
CA TRP A 173 -16.05 10.16 -5.23
C TRP A 173 -16.32 9.49 -6.58
N PHE A 174 -16.25 8.15 -6.65
CA PHE A 174 -16.50 7.40 -7.89
C PHE A 174 -17.73 6.50 -7.74
N SER A 175 -18.38 6.22 -8.87
CA SER A 175 -19.43 5.20 -8.99
C SER A 175 -18.80 3.81 -9.09
N GLU A 176 -19.58 2.75 -8.87
CA GLU A 176 -19.10 1.36 -8.84
C GLU A 176 -18.21 0.99 -10.03
N LYS A 177 -18.65 1.32 -11.26
CA LYS A 177 -17.90 1.02 -12.50
C LYS A 177 -16.55 1.75 -12.59
N GLY A 178 -16.39 2.89 -11.91
CA GLY A 178 -15.16 3.70 -11.95
C GLY A 178 -14.29 3.59 -10.71
N ARG A 179 -14.79 3.00 -9.61
CA ARG A 179 -14.11 2.93 -8.32
C ARG A 179 -12.81 2.13 -8.43
N ILE A 180 -12.89 0.91 -8.96
CA ILE A 180 -11.75 -0.02 -9.04
C ILE A 180 -10.61 0.60 -9.86
N SER A 181 -10.91 1.17 -11.02
CA SER A 181 -9.90 1.84 -11.85
C SER A 181 -9.27 3.05 -11.15
N ALA A 182 -10.05 3.85 -10.42
CA ALA A 182 -9.51 4.98 -9.66
C ALA A 182 -8.60 4.53 -8.51
N THR A 183 -9.00 3.49 -7.77
CA THR A 183 -8.15 2.89 -6.72
C THR A 183 -6.85 2.35 -7.32
N ALA A 184 -6.93 1.63 -8.44
CA ALA A 184 -5.77 1.06 -9.12
C ALA A 184 -4.79 2.16 -9.57
N VAL A 185 -5.27 3.20 -10.27
CA VAL A 185 -4.42 4.32 -10.72
C VAL A 185 -3.68 4.99 -9.56
N ALA A 186 -4.39 5.29 -8.46
CA ALA A 186 -3.75 5.92 -7.30
C ALA A 186 -2.81 4.97 -6.53
N SER A 187 -3.13 3.69 -6.44
CA SER A 187 -2.29 2.71 -5.73
C SER A 187 -1.02 2.37 -6.51
N LEU A 188 -1.11 2.28 -7.84
CA LEU A 188 0.03 2.02 -8.73
C LEU A 188 0.97 3.21 -8.86
N ALA A 189 0.51 4.42 -8.52
CA ALA A 189 1.33 5.62 -8.49
C ALA A 189 2.49 5.54 -7.47
N ASN A 190 2.28 4.82 -6.34
CA ASN A 190 3.32 4.67 -5.34
C ASN A 190 4.52 3.87 -5.87
N PRO A 191 4.34 2.63 -6.37
CA PRO A 191 5.41 1.90 -7.05
C PRO A 191 6.06 2.70 -8.18
N PHE A 192 5.27 3.38 -9.00
CA PHE A 192 5.81 4.22 -10.08
C PHE A 192 6.80 5.28 -9.56
N GLY A 193 6.49 5.96 -8.45
CA GLY A 193 7.44 6.88 -7.81
C GLY A 193 8.72 6.20 -7.31
N GLY A 194 8.62 4.96 -6.83
CA GLY A 194 9.80 4.16 -6.50
C GLY A 194 10.69 3.84 -7.71
N ALA A 195 10.09 3.54 -8.86
CA ALA A 195 10.83 3.31 -10.11
C ALA A 195 11.57 4.58 -10.56
N LEU A 196 10.92 5.74 -10.45
CA LEU A 196 11.54 7.02 -10.73
C LEU A 196 12.74 7.27 -9.82
N ALA A 197 12.61 7.00 -8.51
CA ALA A 197 13.74 7.13 -7.59
C ALA A 197 14.92 6.22 -7.94
N GLN A 198 14.64 4.97 -8.32
CA GLN A 198 15.68 4.00 -8.68
C GLN A 198 16.36 4.28 -10.02
N LEU A 199 15.65 4.87 -11.00
CA LEU A 199 16.26 5.29 -12.27
C LEU A 199 16.98 6.62 -12.12
N ILE A 200 16.29 7.62 -11.56
CA ILE A 200 16.75 9.01 -11.57
C ILE A 200 17.80 9.25 -10.50
N GLY A 201 17.72 8.56 -9.35
CA GLY A 201 18.70 8.69 -8.26
C GLY A 201 20.15 8.50 -8.74
N PRO A 202 20.51 7.34 -9.33
CA PRO A 202 21.86 7.10 -9.86
C PRO A 202 22.27 8.04 -10.99
N MET A 203 21.31 8.55 -11.79
CA MET A 203 21.61 9.52 -12.85
C MET A 203 21.88 10.93 -12.32
N TRP A 204 21.30 11.31 -11.18
CA TRP A 204 21.47 12.63 -10.56
C TRP A 204 22.58 12.68 -9.52
N ALA A 205 22.96 11.55 -8.94
CA ALA A 205 24.02 11.45 -7.94
C ALA A 205 25.07 10.42 -8.36
N THR A 206 25.94 10.83 -9.28
CA THR A 206 27.09 10.04 -9.72
C THR A 206 28.27 10.18 -8.77
N GLU A 207 28.40 11.34 -8.10
CA GLU A 207 29.44 11.61 -7.12
C GLU A 207 28.84 11.95 -5.75
N PRO A 208 29.57 11.71 -4.64
CA PRO A 208 29.09 12.05 -3.30
C PRO A 208 28.65 13.52 -3.15
N SER A 209 29.33 14.45 -3.82
CA SER A 209 29.00 15.89 -3.80
C SER A 209 27.64 16.23 -4.38
N ASP A 210 27.02 15.33 -5.15
CA ASP A 210 25.72 15.54 -5.78
C ASP A 210 24.54 15.24 -4.86
N ILE A 211 24.76 14.52 -3.74
CA ILE A 211 23.70 14.12 -2.81
C ILE A 211 22.84 15.32 -2.33
N PRO A 212 23.40 16.49 -1.97
CA PRO A 212 22.59 17.67 -1.64
C PRO A 212 21.72 18.17 -2.80
N ASN A 213 22.19 18.07 -4.04
CA ASN A 213 21.44 18.49 -5.21
C ASN A 213 20.31 17.49 -5.54
N LEU A 214 20.58 16.18 -5.41
CA LEU A 214 19.55 15.14 -5.47
C LEU A 214 18.41 15.43 -4.48
N VAL A 215 18.74 15.68 -3.22
CA VAL A 215 17.73 15.98 -2.18
C VAL A 215 17.01 17.31 -2.45
N LEU A 216 17.70 18.31 -3.00
CA LEU A 216 17.08 19.58 -3.41
C LEU A 216 16.02 19.38 -4.48
N TRP A 217 16.35 18.67 -5.56
CA TRP A 217 15.40 18.42 -6.66
C TRP A 217 14.18 17.64 -6.18
N VAL A 218 14.38 16.61 -5.36
CA VAL A 218 13.29 15.85 -4.74
C VAL A 218 12.42 16.77 -3.85
N SER A 219 13.04 17.68 -3.09
CA SER A 219 12.32 18.64 -2.23
C SER A 219 11.49 19.65 -3.03
N LEU A 220 12.00 20.11 -4.18
CA LEU A 220 11.28 21.01 -5.09
C LEU A 220 10.09 20.29 -5.73
N ILE A 221 10.28 19.08 -6.25
CA ILE A 221 9.21 18.26 -6.82
C ILE A 221 8.14 17.97 -5.75
N SER A 222 8.56 17.60 -4.54
CA SER A 222 7.65 17.40 -3.42
C SER A 222 6.84 18.65 -3.09
N THR A 223 7.47 19.82 -3.12
CA THR A 223 6.79 21.09 -2.83
C THR A 223 5.69 21.34 -3.85
N VAL A 224 6.01 21.21 -5.14
CA VAL A 224 5.04 21.39 -6.23
C VAL A 224 3.89 20.39 -6.13
N ALA A 225 4.18 19.13 -5.79
CA ALA A 225 3.17 18.09 -5.60
C ALA A 225 2.27 18.31 -4.36
N CYS A 226 2.76 19.00 -3.33
CA CYS A 226 2.02 19.27 -2.10
C CYS A 226 1.06 20.46 -2.22
N LEU A 227 1.36 21.46 -3.06
CA LEU A 227 0.54 22.68 -3.19
C LEU A 227 -0.94 22.44 -3.55
N PRO A 228 -1.31 21.54 -4.48
CA PRO A 228 -2.71 21.40 -4.87
C PRO A 228 -3.58 20.74 -3.78
N SER A 229 -2.98 20.11 -2.76
CA SER A 229 -3.68 19.46 -1.64
C SER A 229 -4.61 20.42 -0.87
N PHE A 230 -4.21 21.69 -0.72
CA PHE A 230 -4.96 22.69 0.05
C PHE A 230 -6.27 23.09 -0.63
N PHE A 231 -6.34 22.97 -1.95
CA PHE A 231 -7.50 23.34 -2.77
C PHE A 231 -8.52 22.21 -2.95
N LEU A 232 -8.32 21.05 -2.30
CA LEU A 232 -9.25 19.93 -2.40
C LEU A 232 -10.60 20.23 -1.74
N SER A 233 -11.70 19.77 -2.36
CA SER A 233 -13.03 19.75 -1.74
C SER A 233 -13.12 18.60 -0.71
N PRO A 234 -13.66 18.82 0.50
CA PRO A 234 -13.70 17.81 1.56
C PRO A 234 -14.66 16.64 1.26
N HIS A 235 -15.82 16.93 0.66
CA HIS A 235 -16.85 15.94 0.33
C HIS A 235 -17.54 16.32 -1.00
N PRO A 236 -18.03 15.34 -1.78
CA PRO A 236 -18.86 15.65 -2.93
C PRO A 236 -20.20 16.25 -2.46
N PRO A 237 -20.80 17.21 -3.20
CA PRO A 237 -22.07 17.83 -2.84
C PRO A 237 -23.26 16.86 -2.77
N THR A 238 -23.18 15.73 -3.47
CA THR A 238 -24.15 14.62 -3.41
C THR A 238 -23.42 13.28 -3.37
N PRO A 239 -23.99 12.24 -2.71
CA PRO A 239 -23.39 10.91 -2.63
C PRO A 239 -23.21 10.25 -4.02
N SER A 240 -22.09 9.54 -4.21
CA SER A 240 -21.69 8.97 -5.51
C SER A 240 -22.20 7.55 -5.76
N SER A 241 -22.62 6.82 -4.71
CA SER A 241 -23.14 5.45 -4.79
C SER A 241 -24.08 5.06 -3.63
N SER A 242 -24.85 3.98 -3.78
CA SER A 242 -25.71 3.40 -2.74
C SER A 242 -24.94 2.90 -1.51
N SER A 243 -23.69 2.48 -1.68
CA SER A 243 -22.80 2.12 -0.57
C SER A 243 -22.30 3.33 0.23
N SER A 244 -22.18 4.49 -0.42
CA SER A 244 -21.80 5.75 0.23
C SER A 244 -22.91 6.36 1.09
N SER A 245 -24.16 5.89 0.94
CA SER A 245 -25.32 6.34 1.74
C SER A 245 -25.62 5.47 2.97
N LEU A 246 -24.91 4.36 3.16
CA LEU A 246 -25.05 3.53 4.36
C LEU A 246 -24.27 4.13 5.56
N PRO A 247 -24.82 4.06 6.79
CA PRO A 247 -24.08 4.41 8.00
C PRO A 247 -22.83 3.54 8.09
N LYS A 248 -21.66 4.17 8.27
CA LYS A 248 -20.39 3.47 8.36
C LYS A 248 -20.38 2.55 9.59
N THR A 249 -19.87 1.34 9.42
CA THR A 249 -19.52 0.49 10.55
C THR A 249 -18.49 1.22 11.41
N PRO A 250 -18.74 1.44 12.71
CA PRO A 250 -17.78 2.07 13.60
C PRO A 250 -16.43 1.35 13.57
N ILE A 251 -15.32 2.10 13.66
CA ILE A 251 -13.96 1.56 13.60
C ILE A 251 -13.76 0.40 14.58
N THR A 252 -14.31 0.52 15.80
CA THR A 252 -14.21 -0.50 16.84
C THR A 252 -14.93 -1.79 16.45
N GLN A 253 -16.10 -1.68 15.81
CA GLN A 253 -16.85 -2.83 15.33
C GLN A 253 -16.15 -3.48 14.13
N SER A 254 -15.62 -2.68 13.20
CA SER A 254 -14.81 -3.17 12.07
C SER A 254 -13.56 -3.91 12.56
N LEU A 255 -12.86 -3.37 13.55
CA LEU A 255 -11.70 -4.03 14.16
C LEU A 255 -12.08 -5.35 14.83
N ARG A 256 -13.21 -5.37 15.57
CA ARG A 256 -13.71 -6.59 16.20
C ARG A 256 -14.04 -7.67 15.14
N ILE A 257 -14.71 -7.30 14.05
CA ILE A 257 -15.03 -8.22 12.95
C ILE A 257 -13.75 -8.80 12.35
N LEU A 258 -12.76 -7.96 12.05
CA LEU A 258 -11.49 -8.38 11.46
C LEU A 258 -10.75 -9.37 12.36
N LEU A 259 -10.62 -9.05 13.66
CA LEU A 259 -9.92 -9.89 14.63
C LEU A 259 -10.62 -11.26 14.87
N HIS A 260 -11.93 -11.35 14.65
CA HIS A 260 -12.68 -12.61 14.81
C HIS A 260 -12.85 -13.38 13.48
N THR A 261 -12.34 -12.86 12.36
CA THR A 261 -12.47 -13.51 11.05
C THR A 261 -11.19 -14.29 10.73
N PRO A 262 -11.18 -15.64 10.75
CA PRO A 262 -9.96 -16.41 10.51
C PRO A 262 -9.38 -16.19 9.10
N THR A 263 -10.23 -16.01 8.08
CA THR A 263 -9.83 -15.69 6.70
C THR A 263 -8.97 -14.43 6.61
N PHE A 264 -9.19 -13.47 7.52
CA PHE A 264 -8.39 -12.24 7.57
C PHE A 264 -6.91 -12.55 7.78
N TYR A 265 -6.57 -13.47 8.68
CA TYR A 265 -5.17 -13.84 8.95
C TYR A 265 -4.50 -14.59 7.79
N PHE A 266 -5.26 -15.42 7.06
CA PHE A 266 -4.78 -16.10 5.86
C PHE A 266 -4.47 -15.16 4.69
N ILE A 267 -5.02 -13.94 4.70
CA ILE A 267 -4.70 -12.88 3.74
C ILE A 267 -3.63 -11.94 4.30
N LEU A 268 -3.78 -11.52 5.56
CA LEU A 268 -2.91 -10.57 6.24
C LEU A 268 -1.46 -11.03 6.25
N LEU A 269 -1.19 -12.28 6.64
CA LEU A 269 0.18 -12.77 6.76
C LEU A 269 0.91 -12.81 5.41
N PRO A 270 0.37 -13.45 4.35
CA PRO A 270 1.00 -13.41 3.02
C PRO A 270 1.12 -12.00 2.47
N PHE A 271 0.10 -11.15 2.62
CA PHE A 271 0.13 -9.77 2.16
C PHE A 271 1.27 -9.00 2.82
N ALA A 272 1.34 -9.03 4.15
CA ALA A 272 2.38 -8.36 4.92
C ALA A 272 3.77 -8.89 4.54
N THR A 273 3.93 -10.21 4.41
CA THR A 273 5.21 -10.82 4.03
C THR A 273 5.66 -10.42 2.63
N TYR A 274 4.79 -10.44 1.62
CA TYR A 274 5.19 -10.08 0.26
C TYR A 274 5.46 -8.58 0.09
N VAL A 275 4.68 -7.72 0.75
CA VAL A 275 4.97 -6.27 0.82
C VAL A 275 6.32 -6.03 1.52
N ALA A 276 6.57 -6.71 2.64
CA ALA A 276 7.83 -6.62 3.36
C ALA A 276 9.03 -7.08 2.52
N SER A 277 8.88 -8.19 1.81
CA SER A 277 9.91 -8.68 0.89
C SER A 277 10.17 -7.70 -0.24
N PHE A 278 9.14 -7.14 -0.87
CA PHE A 278 9.31 -6.12 -1.91
C PHE A 278 10.02 -4.88 -1.35
N ASN A 279 9.63 -4.43 -0.16
CA ASN A 279 10.19 -3.28 0.52
C ASN A 279 11.68 -3.46 0.87
N ALA A 280 12.03 -4.60 1.46
CA ALA A 280 13.41 -4.93 1.80
C ALA A 280 14.26 -5.13 0.55
N PHE A 281 13.74 -5.85 -0.45
CA PHE A 281 14.40 -6.06 -1.74
C PHE A 281 14.72 -4.73 -2.43
N SER A 282 13.74 -3.83 -2.52
CA SER A 282 13.90 -2.53 -3.18
C SER A 282 14.85 -1.58 -2.43
N SER A 283 14.89 -1.67 -1.10
CA SER A 283 15.78 -0.85 -0.27
C SER A 283 17.23 -1.34 -0.27
N LEU A 284 17.44 -2.65 -0.40
CA LEU A 284 18.77 -3.28 -0.34
C LEU A 284 19.31 -3.67 -1.72
N LEU A 285 18.63 -3.30 -2.79
CA LEU A 285 18.94 -3.77 -4.15
C LEU A 285 20.38 -3.46 -4.57
N ASN A 286 20.87 -2.25 -4.25
CA ASN A 286 22.27 -1.87 -4.46
C ASN A 286 23.22 -2.81 -3.74
N GLN A 287 23.00 -3.05 -2.44
CA GLN A 287 23.85 -3.91 -1.62
C GLN A 287 23.76 -5.39 -2.01
N ILE A 288 22.66 -5.82 -2.61
CA ILE A 288 22.49 -7.18 -3.12
C ILE A 288 23.38 -7.41 -4.36
N LEU A 289 23.44 -6.42 -5.27
CA LEU A 289 24.12 -6.57 -6.55
C LEU A 289 25.59 -6.10 -6.51
N TYR A 290 25.91 -5.06 -5.76
CA TYR A 290 27.23 -4.45 -5.73
C TYR A 290 28.41 -5.42 -5.45
N PRO A 291 28.31 -6.38 -4.50
CA PRO A 291 29.39 -7.36 -4.24
C PRO A 291 29.73 -8.26 -5.44
N TYR A 292 28.86 -8.33 -6.44
CA TYR A 292 29.03 -9.14 -7.64
C TYR A 292 29.47 -8.32 -8.86
N ALA A 293 30.05 -7.13 -8.63
CA ALA A 293 30.57 -6.20 -9.63
C ALA A 293 29.51 -5.53 -10.52
N TYR A 294 28.29 -5.36 -10.01
CA TYR A 294 27.26 -4.52 -10.62
C TYR A 294 27.39 -3.07 -10.13
N THR A 295 27.00 -2.12 -10.98
CA THR A 295 26.99 -0.69 -10.66
C THR A 295 25.70 -0.27 -9.95
N GLU A 296 25.68 0.92 -9.32
CA GLU A 296 24.43 1.48 -8.77
C GLU A 296 23.38 1.70 -9.87
N SER A 297 23.81 2.00 -11.09
CA SER A 297 22.95 2.11 -12.26
C SER A 297 22.31 0.76 -12.65
N ASP A 298 23.05 -0.34 -12.62
CA ASP A 298 22.50 -1.67 -12.92
C ASP A 298 21.45 -2.11 -11.89
N ALA A 299 21.71 -1.79 -10.61
CA ALA A 299 20.74 -2.02 -9.55
C ALA A 299 19.51 -1.14 -9.71
N GLY A 300 19.69 0.15 -10.03
CA GLY A 300 18.61 1.07 -10.36
C GLY A 300 17.73 0.57 -11.51
N ILE A 301 18.34 0.11 -12.61
CA ILE A 301 17.63 -0.47 -13.76
C ILE A 301 16.90 -1.77 -13.37
N THR A 302 17.51 -2.64 -12.56
CA THR A 302 16.87 -3.87 -12.09
C THR A 302 15.56 -3.58 -11.35
N GLY A 303 15.60 -2.62 -10.43
CA GLY A 303 14.43 -2.25 -9.64
C GLY A 303 13.38 -1.49 -10.48
N ALA A 304 13.83 -0.68 -11.42
CA ALA A 304 12.94 -0.03 -12.38
C ALA A 304 12.23 -1.02 -13.30
N LEU A 305 12.93 -2.05 -13.80
CA LEU A 305 12.34 -3.13 -14.60
C LEU A 305 11.31 -3.93 -13.80
N LEU A 306 11.62 -4.22 -12.53
CA LEU A 306 10.69 -4.86 -11.61
C LEU A 306 9.37 -4.08 -11.55
N ILE A 307 9.45 -2.76 -11.42
CA ILE A 307 8.24 -1.95 -11.30
C ILE A 307 7.57 -1.74 -12.65
N ALA A 308 8.30 -1.32 -13.70
CA ALA A 308 7.75 -0.99 -15.01
C ALA A 308 7.03 -2.19 -15.65
N VAL A 309 7.66 -3.35 -15.67
CA VAL A 309 7.04 -4.59 -16.19
C VAL A 309 5.84 -4.98 -15.32
N GLY A 310 5.97 -4.81 -14.00
CA GLY A 310 4.89 -4.96 -13.05
C GLY A 310 3.64 -4.13 -13.34
N LEU A 311 3.83 -2.83 -13.57
CA LEU A 311 2.75 -1.89 -13.88
C LEU A 311 2.07 -2.26 -15.20
N VAL A 312 2.82 -2.63 -16.24
CA VAL A 312 2.27 -3.09 -17.52
C VAL A 312 1.48 -4.37 -17.35
N ALA A 313 2.02 -5.35 -16.63
CA ALA A 313 1.33 -6.61 -16.36
C ALA A 313 0.02 -6.38 -15.58
N ALA A 314 0.06 -5.54 -14.53
CA ALA A 314 -1.12 -5.18 -13.75
C ALA A 314 -2.18 -4.44 -14.56
N ALA A 315 -1.78 -3.55 -15.47
CA ALA A 315 -2.69 -2.83 -16.36
C ALA A 315 -3.47 -3.77 -17.30
N ILE A 316 -2.85 -4.89 -17.70
CA ILE A 316 -3.47 -5.91 -18.55
C ILE A 316 -4.29 -6.90 -17.71
N SER A 317 -3.71 -7.42 -16.62
CA SER A 317 -4.28 -8.52 -15.83
C SER A 317 -5.44 -8.07 -14.93
N SER A 318 -5.36 -6.88 -14.32
CA SER A 318 -6.37 -6.42 -13.35
C SER A 318 -7.76 -6.28 -13.97
N PRO A 319 -7.96 -5.62 -15.14
CA PRO A 319 -9.28 -5.54 -15.77
C PRO A 319 -9.88 -6.89 -16.15
N ILE A 320 -9.04 -7.86 -16.53
CA ILE A 320 -9.47 -9.22 -16.88
C ILE A 320 -9.95 -9.94 -15.63
N LEU A 321 -9.20 -9.84 -14.53
CA LEU A 321 -9.55 -10.45 -13.25
C LEU A 321 -10.78 -9.81 -12.62
N ASP A 322 -10.96 -8.51 -12.79
CA ASP A 322 -12.15 -7.80 -12.34
C ASP A 322 -13.42 -8.21 -13.08
N ARG A 323 -13.33 -8.58 -14.36
CA ARG A 323 -14.45 -9.10 -15.15
C ARG A 323 -14.74 -10.56 -14.86
N THR A 324 -13.70 -11.38 -14.74
CA THR A 324 -13.84 -12.83 -14.53
C THR A 324 -14.15 -13.20 -13.08
N LYS A 325 -13.89 -12.28 -12.12
CA LYS A 325 -14.02 -12.51 -10.67
C LYS A 325 -13.26 -13.74 -10.16
N ALA A 326 -12.25 -14.17 -10.92
CA ALA A 326 -11.42 -15.32 -10.61
C ALA A 326 -10.30 -14.97 -9.61
N TYR A 327 -10.62 -14.17 -8.58
CA TYR A 327 -9.65 -13.62 -7.62
C TYR A 327 -8.85 -14.71 -6.91
N LEU A 328 -9.55 -15.75 -6.43
CA LEU A 328 -8.93 -16.88 -5.73
C LEU A 328 -8.01 -17.71 -6.64
N LEU A 329 -8.37 -17.86 -7.93
CA LEU A 329 -7.51 -18.54 -8.90
C LEU A 329 -6.25 -17.72 -9.18
N ALA A 330 -6.38 -16.41 -9.36
CA ALA A 330 -5.24 -15.52 -9.55
C ALA A 330 -4.27 -15.55 -8.36
N ILE A 331 -4.80 -15.50 -7.13
CA ILE A 331 -3.99 -15.64 -5.91
C ILE A 331 -3.22 -16.96 -5.91
N LYS A 332 -3.88 -18.08 -6.24
CA LYS A 332 -3.27 -19.41 -6.26
C LYS A 332 -2.20 -19.60 -7.32
N LEU A 333 -2.25 -18.85 -8.42
CA LEU A 333 -1.25 -18.89 -9.49
C LEU A 333 -0.10 -17.91 -9.24
N LEU A 334 -0.40 -16.67 -8.85
CA LEU A 334 0.59 -15.60 -8.73
C LEU A 334 1.48 -15.75 -7.49
N VAL A 335 0.92 -16.21 -6.36
CA VAL A 335 1.70 -16.37 -5.12
C VAL A 335 2.89 -17.34 -5.28
N PRO A 336 2.71 -18.56 -5.84
CA PRO A 336 3.83 -19.45 -6.11
C PRO A 336 4.87 -18.86 -7.07
N ILE A 337 4.45 -18.09 -8.09
CA ILE A 337 5.37 -17.43 -9.02
C ILE A 337 6.25 -16.42 -8.28
N ILE A 338 5.67 -15.60 -7.40
CA ILE A 338 6.42 -14.63 -6.58
C ILE A 338 7.44 -15.36 -5.70
N ALA A 339 7.03 -16.42 -5.01
CA ALA A 339 7.93 -17.20 -4.15
C ALA A 339 9.06 -17.87 -4.94
N ALA A 340 8.75 -18.43 -6.11
CA ALA A 340 9.74 -19.01 -7.01
C ALA A 340 10.73 -17.96 -7.55
N SER A 341 10.27 -16.74 -7.84
CA SER A 341 11.15 -15.65 -8.25
C SER A 341 12.11 -15.23 -7.14
N TYR A 342 11.66 -15.09 -5.88
CA TYR A 342 12.56 -14.81 -4.76
C TYR A 342 13.58 -15.93 -4.54
N LEU A 343 13.17 -17.20 -4.69
CA LEU A 343 14.06 -18.34 -4.64
C LEU A 343 15.12 -18.28 -5.76
N ALA A 344 14.68 -18.08 -7.00
CA ALA A 344 15.58 -17.98 -8.15
C ALA A 344 16.57 -16.82 -8.02
N PHE A 345 16.15 -15.70 -7.40
CA PHE A 345 17.01 -14.52 -7.24
C PHE A 345 18.21 -14.77 -6.33
N ILE A 346 18.21 -15.81 -5.47
CA ILE A 346 19.37 -16.16 -4.63
C ILE A 346 20.65 -16.34 -5.46
N TRP A 347 20.51 -16.95 -6.64
CA TRP A 347 21.65 -17.26 -7.53
C TRP A 347 21.86 -16.22 -8.62
N ALA A 348 20.95 -15.25 -8.77
CA ALA A 348 21.01 -14.27 -9.86
C ALA A 348 22.25 -13.36 -9.80
N PRO A 349 22.67 -12.81 -8.65
CA PRO A 349 23.86 -11.96 -8.59
C PRO A 349 25.15 -12.72 -8.95
N ALA A 350 25.24 -13.99 -8.59
CA ALA A 350 26.43 -14.81 -8.83
C ALA A 350 26.68 -15.10 -10.32
N THR A 351 25.67 -14.97 -11.19
CA THR A 351 25.86 -15.18 -12.64
C THR A 351 26.68 -14.08 -13.30
N ARG A 352 26.84 -12.91 -12.65
CA ARG A 352 27.53 -11.72 -13.19
C ARG A 352 27.03 -11.29 -14.58
N SER A 353 25.82 -11.72 -14.94
CA SER A 353 25.12 -11.33 -16.17
C SER A 353 24.03 -10.34 -15.81
N LEU A 354 23.81 -9.32 -16.64
CA LEU A 354 22.69 -8.39 -16.46
C LEU A 354 21.34 -9.06 -16.77
N ALA A 355 21.31 -10.05 -17.68
CA ALA A 355 20.07 -10.66 -18.14
C ALA A 355 19.32 -11.41 -17.02
N THR A 356 20.04 -12.13 -16.16
CA THR A 356 19.47 -12.93 -15.07
C THR A 356 18.71 -12.10 -14.03
N PRO A 357 19.33 -11.11 -13.35
CA PRO A 357 18.62 -10.27 -12.39
C PRO A 357 17.48 -9.49 -13.06
N PHE A 358 17.67 -9.00 -14.29
CA PHE A 358 16.63 -8.25 -15.02
C PHE A 358 15.41 -9.11 -15.32
N THR A 359 15.59 -10.34 -15.81
CA THR A 359 14.47 -11.23 -16.15
C THR A 359 13.72 -11.69 -14.90
N ILE A 360 14.43 -12.07 -13.83
CA ILE A 360 13.78 -12.51 -12.59
C ILE A 360 13.05 -11.34 -11.93
N ALA A 361 13.65 -10.14 -11.92
CA ALA A 361 13.02 -8.92 -11.43
C ALA A 361 11.75 -8.57 -12.22
N ALA A 362 11.78 -8.70 -13.55
CA ALA A 362 10.61 -8.49 -14.40
C ALA A 362 9.47 -9.48 -14.11
N ILE A 363 9.76 -10.78 -13.94
CA ILE A 363 8.77 -11.81 -13.58
C ILE A 363 8.22 -11.56 -12.17
N LEU A 364 9.09 -11.27 -11.22
CA LEU A 364 8.73 -10.93 -9.84
C LEU A 364 7.77 -9.72 -9.80
N GLY A 365 8.11 -8.67 -10.55
CA GLY A 365 7.30 -7.49 -10.72
C GLY A 365 5.93 -7.80 -11.33
N ALA A 366 5.92 -8.46 -12.49
CA ALA A 366 4.69 -8.83 -13.19
C ALA A 366 3.69 -9.56 -12.28
N ALA A 367 4.19 -10.54 -11.51
CA ALA A 367 3.36 -11.30 -10.60
C ALA A 367 2.91 -10.49 -9.37
N SER A 368 3.82 -9.72 -8.75
CA SER A 368 3.54 -8.95 -7.52
C SER A 368 2.50 -7.84 -7.74
N PHE A 369 2.67 -7.06 -8.82
CA PHE A 369 1.76 -5.95 -9.12
C PHE A 369 0.41 -6.42 -9.67
N SER A 370 0.36 -7.55 -10.36
CA SER A 370 -0.91 -8.19 -10.75
C SER A 370 -1.68 -8.74 -9.53
N LEU A 371 -0.96 -9.20 -8.50
CA LEU A 371 -1.56 -9.76 -7.29
C LEU A 371 -2.13 -8.68 -6.36
N MET A 372 -1.49 -7.52 -6.27
CA MET A 372 -1.80 -6.51 -5.25
C MET A 372 -3.26 -6.00 -5.27
N PRO A 373 -3.84 -5.57 -6.40
CA PRO A 373 -5.25 -5.14 -6.44
C PRO A 373 -6.20 -6.30 -6.12
N VAL A 374 -5.91 -7.50 -6.62
CA VAL A 374 -6.70 -8.71 -6.41
C VAL A 374 -6.78 -9.08 -4.92
N ALA A 375 -5.65 -9.00 -4.22
CA ALA A 375 -5.59 -9.29 -2.79
C ALA A 375 -6.39 -8.29 -1.95
N LEU A 376 -6.38 -7.00 -2.32
CA LEU A 376 -7.13 -5.96 -1.62
C LEU A 376 -8.64 -6.08 -1.84
N GLU A 377 -9.09 -6.39 -3.07
CA GLU A 377 -10.51 -6.62 -3.34
C GLU A 377 -11.00 -7.89 -2.62
N TYR A 378 -10.22 -8.98 -2.69
CA TYR A 378 -10.55 -10.21 -1.97
C TYR A 378 -10.61 -10.00 -0.44
N LEU A 379 -9.74 -9.16 0.11
CA LEU A 379 -9.78 -8.77 1.53
C LEU A 379 -11.10 -8.08 1.89
N VAL A 380 -11.57 -7.15 1.06
CA VAL A 380 -12.83 -6.43 1.28
C VAL A 380 -14.03 -7.40 1.20
N GLU A 381 -14.02 -8.31 0.24
CA GLU A 381 -15.07 -9.33 0.11
C GLU A 381 -15.09 -10.29 1.31
N ALA A 382 -13.92 -10.77 1.75
CA ALA A 382 -13.78 -11.73 2.85
C ALA A 382 -14.13 -11.13 4.23
N THR A 383 -14.04 -9.81 4.39
CA THR A 383 -14.21 -9.12 5.68
C THR A 383 -15.49 -8.31 5.79
N TRP A 384 -16.39 -8.41 4.80
CA TRP A 384 -17.68 -7.75 4.83
C TRP A 384 -18.49 -8.13 6.10
N PRO A 385 -19.10 -7.18 6.85
CA PRO A 385 -19.32 -5.75 6.56
C PRO A 385 -18.32 -4.78 7.25
N ALA A 386 -17.06 -5.19 7.48
CA ALA A 386 -16.05 -4.30 8.04
C ALA A 386 -15.70 -3.16 7.08
N SER A 387 -15.34 -1.99 7.63
CA SER A 387 -14.92 -0.83 6.84
C SER A 387 -13.63 -1.15 6.05
N PRO A 388 -13.60 -0.97 4.72
CA PRO A 388 -12.46 -1.31 3.87
C PRO A 388 -11.14 -0.63 4.28
N GLU A 389 -11.22 0.60 4.79
CA GLU A 389 -10.06 1.36 5.25
C GLU A 389 -9.35 0.71 6.45
N VAL A 390 -10.07 0.04 7.34
CA VAL A 390 -9.47 -0.58 8.53
C VAL A 390 -8.66 -1.81 8.12
N GLY A 391 -9.24 -2.70 7.33
CA GLY A 391 -8.56 -3.92 6.87
C GLY A 391 -7.34 -3.62 6.02
N SER A 392 -7.47 -2.73 5.02
CA SER A 392 -6.35 -2.33 4.16
C SER A 392 -5.24 -1.64 4.95
N THR A 393 -5.55 -0.72 5.87
CA THR A 393 -4.53 -0.05 6.69
C THR A 393 -3.77 -1.05 7.57
N ILE A 394 -4.44 -2.03 8.17
CA ILE A 394 -3.77 -3.07 8.97
C ILE A 394 -2.83 -3.92 8.10
N CYS A 395 -3.25 -4.30 6.90
CA CYS A 395 -2.42 -5.04 5.94
C CYS A 395 -1.16 -4.27 5.55
N TRP A 396 -1.30 -2.99 5.18
CA TRP A 396 -0.14 -2.13 4.87
C TRP A 396 0.76 -1.90 6.08
N THR A 397 0.17 -1.71 7.27
CA THR A 397 0.93 -1.58 8.53
C THR A 397 1.76 -2.82 8.81
N GLY A 398 1.18 -4.02 8.62
CA GLY A 398 1.90 -5.28 8.73
C GLY A 398 3.06 -5.38 7.74
N GLY A 399 2.83 -5.00 6.48
CA GLY A 399 3.86 -4.97 5.44
C GLY A 399 5.01 -4.02 5.74
N GLN A 400 4.73 -2.84 6.30
CA GLN A 400 5.76 -1.87 6.69
C GLN A 400 6.52 -2.33 7.93
N LEU A 401 5.84 -2.89 8.93
CA LEU A 401 6.47 -3.45 10.12
C LEU A 401 7.42 -4.59 9.76
N PHE A 402 6.94 -5.57 8.99
CA PHE A 402 7.77 -6.68 8.52
C PHE A 402 8.87 -6.20 7.58
N GLY A 403 8.62 -5.18 6.74
CA GLY A 403 9.63 -4.61 5.86
C GLY A 403 10.81 -4.03 6.63
N GLY A 404 10.55 -3.24 7.68
CA GLY A 404 11.59 -2.69 8.55
C GLY A 404 12.38 -3.80 9.27
N LEU A 405 11.67 -4.80 9.80
CA LEU A 405 12.31 -5.97 10.42
C LEU A 405 13.16 -6.77 9.42
N PHE A 406 12.67 -6.98 8.19
CA PHE A 406 13.39 -7.71 7.15
C PHE A 406 14.66 -6.96 6.75
N ILE A 407 14.63 -5.63 6.60
CA ILE A 407 15.84 -4.84 6.33
C ILE A 407 16.87 -5.05 7.44
N VAL A 408 16.46 -5.00 8.71
CA VAL A 408 17.36 -5.22 9.85
C VAL A 408 17.94 -6.64 9.85
N ILE A 409 17.11 -7.66 9.65
CA ILE A 409 17.55 -9.07 9.60
C ILE A 409 18.48 -9.30 8.42
N MET A 410 18.11 -8.82 7.23
CA MET A 410 18.92 -8.95 6.02
C MET A 410 20.28 -8.28 6.18
N ASN A 411 20.34 -7.11 6.81
CA ASN A 411 21.61 -6.44 7.13
C ASN A 411 22.47 -7.24 8.12
N ALA A 412 21.85 -7.83 9.14
CA ALA A 412 22.57 -8.68 10.10
C ALA A 412 23.10 -9.98 9.48
N LEU A 413 22.50 -10.43 8.37
CA LEU A 413 22.90 -11.60 7.60
C LEU A 413 23.92 -11.28 6.48
N LYS A 414 24.48 -10.07 6.44
CA LYS A 414 25.50 -9.69 5.46
C LYS A 414 26.79 -10.50 5.68
N GLY A 415 27.34 -11.04 4.60
CA GLY A 415 28.53 -11.89 4.59
C GLY A 415 28.20 -13.38 4.51
N ALA A 416 28.95 -14.10 3.67
CA ALA A 416 28.89 -15.56 3.56
C ALA A 416 30.29 -16.11 3.22
N GLU A 417 30.65 -17.25 3.82
CA GLU A 417 31.90 -17.94 3.50
C GLU A 417 31.90 -18.40 2.03
N GLY A 418 33.00 -18.13 1.32
CA GLY A 418 33.15 -18.48 -0.10
C GLY A 418 32.47 -17.51 -1.09
N GLU A 419 31.85 -16.43 -0.61
CA GLU A 419 31.25 -15.38 -1.45
C GLU A 419 32.03 -14.07 -1.35
N PRO A 420 31.82 -13.11 -2.28
CA PRO A 420 32.43 -11.78 -2.19
C PRO A 420 32.14 -11.09 -0.85
N GLU A 421 33.09 -10.27 -0.39
CA GLU A 421 32.94 -9.50 0.85
C GLU A 421 31.67 -8.64 0.80
N GLY A 422 30.86 -8.71 1.86
CA GLY A 422 29.58 -8.01 1.91
C GLY A 422 28.44 -8.67 1.13
N SER A 423 28.60 -9.90 0.63
CA SER A 423 27.52 -10.65 -0.04
C SER A 423 26.25 -10.76 0.81
N MET A 424 25.10 -10.50 0.18
CA MET A 424 23.77 -10.61 0.80
C MET A 424 23.14 -11.99 0.57
N LYS A 425 23.90 -13.02 0.21
CA LYS A 425 23.35 -14.35 -0.13
C LYS A 425 22.52 -14.96 1.01
N ARG A 426 23.00 -14.91 2.26
CA ARG A 426 22.24 -15.39 3.43
C ARG A 426 20.94 -14.59 3.65
N ALA A 427 20.97 -13.29 3.38
CA ALA A 427 19.80 -12.43 3.42
C ALA A 427 18.77 -12.80 2.34
N LEU A 428 19.20 -13.10 1.12
CA LEU A 428 18.33 -13.60 0.04
C LEU A 428 17.73 -14.96 0.37
N VAL A 429 18.52 -15.87 0.99
CA VAL A 429 18.01 -17.16 1.48
C VAL A 429 16.92 -16.96 2.54
N PHE A 430 17.15 -16.10 3.53
CA PHE A 430 16.14 -15.74 4.54
C PHE A 430 14.85 -15.25 3.87
N GLN A 431 14.97 -14.30 2.94
CA GLN A 431 13.83 -13.73 2.23
C GLN A 431 13.06 -14.79 1.44
N ALA A 432 13.75 -15.67 0.70
CA ALA A 432 13.13 -16.75 -0.06
C ALA A 432 12.42 -17.76 0.84
N VAL A 433 13.05 -18.18 1.96
CA VAL A 433 12.46 -19.11 2.93
C VAL A 433 11.17 -18.54 3.49
N VAL A 434 11.17 -17.27 3.90
CA VAL A 434 9.98 -16.63 4.46
C VAL A 434 8.88 -16.47 3.39
N CYS A 435 9.23 -16.10 2.16
CA CYS A 435 8.30 -16.02 1.03
C CYS A 435 7.68 -17.37 0.67
N ILE A 436 8.43 -18.48 0.78
CA ILE A 436 7.93 -19.84 0.52
C ILE A 436 7.05 -20.32 1.69
N ALA A 437 7.45 -20.04 2.93
CA ALA A 437 6.73 -20.48 4.13
C ALA A 437 5.28 -19.96 4.19
N VAL A 438 5.01 -18.79 3.60
CA VAL A 438 3.64 -18.22 3.57
C VAL A 438 2.79 -18.72 2.39
N VAL A 439 3.35 -19.42 1.40
CA VAL A 439 2.62 -19.91 0.21
C VAL A 439 1.44 -20.84 0.56
N PRO A 440 1.53 -21.76 1.53
CA PRO A 440 0.41 -22.64 1.85
C PRO A 440 -0.85 -21.90 2.32
N ALA A 441 -0.69 -20.77 3.03
CA ALA A 441 -1.80 -20.02 3.62
C ALA A 441 -2.83 -19.53 2.57
N PRO A 442 -2.46 -18.86 1.46
CA PRO A 442 -3.40 -18.49 0.41
C PRO A 442 -3.87 -19.68 -0.43
N LEU A 443 -3.07 -20.75 -0.56
CA LEU A 443 -3.45 -21.94 -1.34
C LEU A 443 -4.60 -22.73 -0.69
N VAL A 444 -4.67 -22.75 0.64
CA VAL A 444 -5.75 -23.46 1.37
C VAL A 444 -7.07 -22.70 1.40
N ILE A 445 -7.08 -21.42 1.01
CA ILE A 445 -8.30 -20.62 0.92
C ILE A 445 -9.27 -21.29 -0.07
N GLY A 446 -10.51 -21.51 0.37
CA GLY A 446 -11.57 -22.15 -0.41
C GLY A 446 -11.62 -23.69 -0.39
N LEU A 447 -10.71 -24.37 0.33
CA LEU A 447 -10.85 -25.81 0.59
C LEU A 447 -12.02 -26.10 1.54
N TRP A 448 -12.65 -27.28 1.43
CA TRP A 448 -13.92 -27.64 2.10
C TRP A 448 -13.94 -27.40 3.62
N ARG A 449 -12.79 -27.54 4.29
CA ARG A 449 -12.61 -27.30 5.74
C ARG A 449 -12.49 -25.81 6.13
N PHE A 450 -12.21 -24.95 5.15
CA PHE A 450 -12.08 -23.49 5.26
C PHE A 450 -13.10 -22.75 4.38
N LYS A 451 -14.21 -23.42 4.01
CA LYS A 451 -15.40 -22.76 3.49
C LYS A 451 -16.01 -21.93 4.62
N VAL A 452 -15.45 -20.75 4.86
CA VAL A 452 -16.15 -19.72 5.64
C VAL A 452 -17.43 -19.44 4.88
N GLY A 453 -18.55 -19.63 5.57
CA GLY A 453 -19.88 -19.72 4.96
C GLY A 453 -20.09 -18.60 3.95
N ARG A 454 -20.78 -18.94 2.85
CA ARG A 454 -21.43 -17.97 1.96
C ARG A 454 -22.37 -17.08 2.79
N ARG A 455 -21.82 -16.15 3.58
CA ARG A 455 -22.53 -14.91 3.91
C ARG A 455 -22.73 -14.23 2.58
N ARG A 456 -23.95 -13.75 2.32
CA ARG A 456 -24.26 -12.99 1.11
C ARG A 456 -23.14 -11.98 0.88
N GLY A 457 -22.34 -12.22 -0.15
CA GLY A 457 -21.19 -11.38 -0.44
C GLY A 457 -21.67 -9.97 -0.73
N ARG A 458 -20.78 -8.98 -0.59
CA ARG A 458 -21.06 -7.58 -0.97
C ARG A 458 -21.75 -7.50 -2.35
N TRP A 459 -21.25 -8.28 -3.30
CA TRP A 459 -21.79 -8.39 -4.67
C TRP A 459 -23.24 -8.92 -4.72
N GLU A 460 -23.57 -9.96 -3.96
CA GLU A 460 -24.93 -10.54 -3.91
C GLU A 460 -25.93 -9.59 -3.21
N TYR A 461 -25.46 -8.78 -2.26
CA TYR A 461 -26.27 -7.74 -1.63
C TYR A 461 -26.52 -6.55 -2.58
N GLU A 462 -25.53 -6.16 -3.36
CA GLU A 462 -25.62 -5.07 -4.35
C GLU A 462 -26.54 -5.45 -5.53
N HIS A 463 -26.41 -6.67 -6.10
CA HIS A 463 -27.21 -7.12 -7.26
C HIS A 463 -28.59 -7.65 -6.87
N GLY A 464 -28.77 -8.11 -5.63
CA GLY A 464 -30.07 -8.52 -5.11
C GLY A 464 -31.07 -7.37 -4.93
N ARG A 465 -30.60 -6.11 -4.98
CA ARG A 465 -31.47 -4.91 -4.96
C ARG A 465 -31.81 -4.38 -6.34
N GLU A 466 -30.98 -4.62 -7.36
CA GLU A 466 -31.29 -4.24 -8.75
C GLU A 466 -32.29 -5.20 -9.41
N SER A 467 -32.37 -6.45 -8.96
CA SER A 467 -33.30 -7.46 -9.47
C SER A 467 -34.65 -7.49 -8.72
N GLY A 468 -34.81 -6.65 -7.70
CA GLY A 468 -36.04 -6.50 -6.91
C GLY A 468 -36.73 -5.15 -7.07
N ALA A 469 -36.38 -4.39 -8.12
CA ALA A 469 -36.99 -3.10 -8.47
C ALA A 469 -37.90 -3.23 -9.69
#